data_AF-A0A948UGR3-F1
#
_entry.id   AF-A0A948UGR3-F1
#
_cell.length_a   1.000
_cell.length_b   1.000
_cell.length_c   1.000
_cell.angle_alpha   90.00
_cell.angle_beta   90.00
_cell.angle_gamma   90.00
#
_symmetry.space_group_name_H-M   'P 1'
#
loop_
_entity.id
_entity.type
_entity.pdbx_description
1 polymer ?
#
loop_
_entity_poly.entity_id
_entity_poly.type
_entity_poly.pdbx_seq_one_letter_code
_entity_poly.pdbx_strand_id
1 'polypeptide(L)'
;MRQTKLIEFQNKTGNLLRGILLSNGNSRKAVLMCGGFERSTTTEKKFKATADELAKNNIISLRFDYTGCGLSDGDFSKTTVGRISGDIQSAADFLRKESGVKDISLICHSLSACAIGSLLNNINFKKIVLLSPALNQKDLLRYWFTVSAMEKQNPHIKINWSNFKNYLDEKRFQEDCLRTDKMTKSNYICSAYFLENKDKDYSSYFKNNQNVLHIHGSEDDKVPLES
;
A
#
# COMPACT_ATOMS: atom_id res chain seq x y z
N MET A 1 -22.52 16.14 -14.90
CA MET A 1 -21.29 16.21 -15.74
C MET A 1 -20.15 15.58 -14.98
N ARG A 2 -19.27 14.84 -15.68
CA ARG A 2 -18.06 14.25 -15.09
C ARG A 2 -17.10 15.34 -14.62
N GLN A 3 -16.72 15.29 -13.36
CA GLN A 3 -15.76 16.20 -12.75
C GLN A 3 -14.54 15.41 -12.28
N THR A 4 -13.40 15.67 -12.91
CA THR A 4 -12.08 15.24 -12.44
C THR A 4 -11.41 16.44 -11.79
N LYS A 5 -11.05 16.34 -10.50
CA LYS A 5 -10.41 17.42 -9.75
C LYS A 5 -9.09 16.94 -9.17
N LEU A 6 -8.03 17.71 -9.37
CA LEU A 6 -6.85 17.64 -8.50
C LEU A 6 -7.23 18.24 -7.16
N ILE A 7 -7.02 17.50 -6.09
CA ILE A 7 -7.33 17.92 -4.73
C ILE A 7 -6.06 17.87 -3.87
N GLU A 8 -6.06 18.69 -2.83
CA GLU A 8 -4.98 18.78 -1.86
C GLU A 8 -5.57 18.76 -0.45
N PHE A 9 -4.94 18.03 0.46
CA PHE A 9 -5.34 17.95 1.87
C PHE A 9 -4.13 17.65 2.74
N GLN A 10 -4.11 18.19 3.95
CA GLN A 10 -3.01 17.94 4.89
C GLN A 10 -3.22 16.62 5.63
N ASN A 11 -2.13 15.88 5.82
CA ASN A 11 -2.11 14.76 6.76
C ASN A 11 -1.87 15.25 8.20
N LYS A 12 -1.94 14.34 9.18
CA LYS A 12 -1.72 14.65 10.61
C LYS A 12 -0.32 15.18 10.94
N THR A 13 0.65 15.03 10.03
CA THR A 13 2.02 15.53 10.20
C THR A 13 2.26 16.88 9.49
N GLY A 14 1.23 17.45 8.86
CA GLY A 14 1.30 18.73 8.15
C GLY A 14 1.77 18.66 6.70
N ASN A 15 2.10 17.47 6.17
CA ASN A 15 2.45 17.33 4.75
C ASN A 15 1.21 17.46 3.88
N LEU A 16 1.33 18.17 2.75
CA LEU A 16 0.26 18.28 1.76
C LEU A 16 0.24 17.05 0.87
N LEU A 17 -0.84 16.28 0.97
CA LEU A 17 -1.11 15.13 0.13
C LEU A 17 -1.98 15.55 -1.04
N ARG A 18 -1.64 15.05 -2.23
CA ARG A 18 -2.32 15.38 -3.48
C ARG A 18 -2.96 14.14 -4.09
N GLY A 19 -4.15 14.34 -4.65
CA GLY A 19 -4.94 13.25 -5.21
C GLY A 19 -5.86 13.69 -6.33
N ILE A 20 -6.45 12.72 -7.02
CA ILE A 20 -7.45 12.94 -8.05
C ILE A 20 -8.79 12.44 -7.54
N LEU A 21 -9.71 13.37 -7.34
CA LEU A 21 -11.12 13.10 -7.05
C LEU A 21 -11.89 13.03 -8.36
N LEU A 22 -12.66 11.96 -8.54
CA LEU A 22 -13.52 11.78 -9.69
C LEU A 22 -14.96 11.54 -9.25
N SER A 23 -15.88 12.34 -9.78
CA SER A 23 -17.32 12.26 -9.48
C SER A 23 -18.16 12.65 -10.71
N ASN A 24 -19.36 12.09 -10.85
CA ASN A 24 -20.35 12.48 -11.86
C ASN A 24 -21.51 13.33 -11.28
N GLY A 25 -21.45 13.68 -9.99
CA GLY A 25 -22.48 14.42 -9.27
C GLY A 25 -22.75 13.83 -7.89
N ASN A 26 -24.01 13.85 -7.46
CA ASN A 26 -24.39 13.29 -6.16
C ASN A 26 -24.37 11.76 -6.20
N SER A 27 -23.60 11.16 -5.30
CA SER A 27 -23.56 9.72 -5.06
C SER A 27 -23.65 9.43 -3.56
N ARG A 28 -24.20 8.27 -3.21
CA ARG A 28 -24.17 7.74 -1.84
C ARG A 28 -23.06 6.70 -1.64
N LYS A 29 -22.16 6.56 -2.61
CA LYS A 29 -21.06 5.60 -2.60
C LYS A 29 -19.75 6.31 -2.92
N ALA A 30 -18.73 6.05 -2.12
CA ALA A 30 -17.40 6.56 -2.34
C ALA A 30 -16.35 5.45 -2.14
N VAL A 31 -15.28 5.50 -2.94
CA VAL A 31 -14.17 4.54 -2.90
C VAL A 31 -12.86 5.30 -2.74
N LEU A 32 -12.08 4.95 -1.73
CA LEU A 32 -10.71 5.39 -1.60
C LEU A 32 -9.76 4.34 -2.19
N MET A 33 -8.87 4.77 -3.09
CA MET A 33 -7.92 3.93 -3.80
C MET A 33 -6.50 4.22 -3.30
N CYS A 34 -5.80 3.18 -2.85
CA CYS A 34 -4.54 3.24 -2.12
C CYS A 34 -3.44 2.47 -2.88
N GLY A 35 -2.37 3.17 -3.27
CA GLY A 35 -1.28 2.63 -4.10
C GLY A 35 -0.37 1.61 -3.42
N GLY A 36 0.61 1.08 -4.16
CA GLY A 36 1.66 0.23 -3.58
C GLY A 36 2.81 1.05 -2.99
N PHE A 37 3.80 0.34 -2.43
CA PHE A 37 5.06 0.94 -1.97
C PHE A 37 5.80 1.64 -3.12
N GLU A 38 6.23 2.89 -2.90
CA GLU A 38 6.98 3.71 -3.88
C GLU A 38 6.22 3.99 -5.19
N ARG A 39 4.88 3.97 -5.19
CA ARG A 39 4.06 4.21 -6.39
C ARG A 39 3.35 5.55 -6.33
N SER A 40 3.10 6.14 -7.50
CA SER A 40 2.17 7.25 -7.68
C SER A 40 0.80 6.71 -8.08
N THR A 41 -0.08 6.53 -7.09
CA THR A 41 -1.47 6.10 -7.30
C THR A 41 -2.21 7.02 -8.26
N THR A 42 -1.89 8.32 -8.26
CA THR A 42 -2.57 9.32 -9.11
C THR A 42 -2.39 9.04 -10.61
N THR A 43 -1.26 8.44 -11.00
CA THR A 43 -0.86 8.18 -12.40
C THR A 43 -0.92 6.71 -12.80
N GLU A 44 -0.98 5.77 -11.84
CA GLU A 44 -1.03 4.34 -12.13
C GLU A 44 -2.27 3.95 -12.97
N LYS A 45 -2.02 3.35 -14.15
CA LYS A 45 -3.05 3.01 -15.14
C LYS A 45 -4.21 2.20 -14.56
N LYS A 46 -3.94 1.23 -13.69
CA LYS A 46 -4.96 0.41 -13.03
C LYS A 46 -5.95 1.26 -12.24
N PHE A 47 -5.48 2.21 -11.42
CA PHE A 47 -6.36 3.07 -10.63
C PHE A 47 -7.07 4.13 -11.48
N LYS A 48 -6.46 4.60 -12.58
CA LYS A 48 -7.15 5.48 -13.53
C LYS A 48 -8.32 4.75 -14.21
N ALA A 49 -8.09 3.55 -14.72
CA ALA A 49 -9.12 2.74 -15.35
C ALA A 49 -10.24 2.37 -14.36
N THR A 50 -9.89 1.98 -13.13
CA THR A 50 -10.87 1.72 -12.07
C THR A 50 -11.67 2.97 -11.72
N ALA A 51 -11.04 4.14 -11.60
CA ALA A 51 -11.75 5.40 -11.34
C ALA A 51 -12.76 5.71 -12.44
N ASP A 52 -12.36 5.57 -13.70
CA ASP A 52 -13.23 5.81 -14.86
C ASP A 52 -14.47 4.90 -14.82
N GLU A 53 -14.30 3.62 -14.47
CA GLU A 53 -15.39 2.68 -14.36
C GLU A 53 -16.30 2.94 -13.14
N LEU A 54 -15.72 3.29 -11.99
CA LEU A 54 -16.49 3.72 -10.81
C LEU A 54 -17.34 4.95 -11.13
N ALA A 55 -16.80 5.92 -11.85
CA ALA A 55 -17.53 7.13 -12.24
C ALA A 55 -18.72 6.81 -13.15
N LYS A 56 -18.56 5.93 -14.17
CA LYS A 56 -19.68 5.47 -15.02
C LYS A 56 -20.81 4.85 -14.20
N ASN A 57 -20.48 4.20 -13.08
CA ASN A 57 -21.43 3.60 -12.14
C ASN A 57 -21.90 4.56 -11.04
N ASN A 58 -21.69 5.87 -11.21
CA ASN A 58 -22.02 6.93 -10.25
C ASN A 58 -21.43 6.68 -8.86
N ILE A 59 -20.17 6.26 -8.77
CA ILE A 59 -19.42 6.08 -7.53
C ILE A 59 -18.31 7.13 -7.49
N ILE A 60 -18.26 7.91 -6.40
CA ILE A 60 -17.20 8.89 -6.17
C ILE A 60 -15.91 8.12 -5.89
N SER A 61 -14.80 8.53 -6.47
CA SER A 61 -13.51 7.90 -6.17
C SER A 61 -12.43 8.93 -5.89
N LEU A 62 -11.59 8.63 -4.91
CA LEU A 62 -10.36 9.35 -4.63
C LEU A 62 -9.20 8.39 -4.73
N ARG A 63 -8.19 8.76 -5.52
CA ARG A 63 -6.84 8.17 -5.46
C ARG A 63 -5.85 9.25 -5.12
N PHE A 64 -4.86 8.96 -4.28
CA PHE A 64 -3.91 9.96 -3.81
C PHE A 64 -2.50 9.36 -3.69
N ASP A 65 -1.48 10.22 -3.69
CA ASP A 65 -0.11 9.81 -3.47
C ASP A 65 0.26 9.97 -2.00
N TYR A 66 1.00 9.00 -1.45
CA TYR A 66 1.48 9.06 -0.06
C TYR A 66 2.53 10.15 0.15
N THR A 67 2.79 10.51 1.40
CA THR A 67 3.92 11.38 1.77
C THR A 67 5.21 10.94 1.07
N GLY A 68 5.87 11.86 0.37
CA GLY A 68 7.11 11.60 -0.37
C GLY A 68 6.96 10.83 -1.69
N CYS A 69 5.73 10.57 -2.15
CA CYS A 69 5.46 9.91 -3.43
C CYS A 69 4.76 10.85 -4.41
N GLY A 70 5.10 10.70 -5.70
CA GLY A 70 4.35 11.29 -6.82
C GLY A 70 4.15 12.79 -6.67
N LEU A 71 2.88 13.22 -6.55
CA LEU A 71 2.52 14.62 -6.41
C LEU A 71 2.53 15.13 -4.97
N SER A 72 2.67 14.28 -3.96
CA SER A 72 2.55 14.65 -2.55
C SER A 72 3.86 15.12 -1.94
N ASP A 73 3.78 16.05 -1.00
CA ASP A 73 4.94 16.57 -0.28
C ASP A 73 5.55 15.51 0.65
N GLY A 74 6.75 15.81 1.15
CA GLY A 74 7.42 15.05 2.20
C GLY A 74 8.58 14.20 1.70
N ASP A 75 9.06 13.32 2.58
CA ASP A 75 10.29 12.56 2.40
C ASP A 75 10.00 11.06 2.44
N PHE A 76 10.17 10.40 1.28
CA PHE A 76 9.93 8.96 1.14
C PHE A 76 10.85 8.13 2.03
N SER A 77 12.07 8.60 2.33
CA SER A 77 13.04 7.83 3.11
C SER A 77 12.57 7.49 4.51
N LYS A 78 11.63 8.28 5.03
CA LYS A 78 11.01 8.10 6.34
C LYS A 78 9.76 7.23 6.30
N THR A 79 9.36 6.70 5.15
CA THR A 79 8.14 5.90 4.97
C THR A 79 8.13 4.69 5.92
N THR A 80 6.99 4.47 6.58
CA THR A 80 6.69 3.25 7.33
C THR A 80 5.23 2.84 7.10
N VAL A 81 4.84 1.62 7.48
CA VAL A 81 3.42 1.20 7.40
C VAL A 81 2.56 2.08 8.32
N GLY A 82 3.08 2.49 9.48
CA GLY A 82 2.42 3.46 10.36
C GLY A 82 2.18 4.83 9.70
N ARG A 83 3.15 5.38 8.96
CA ARG A 83 2.96 6.63 8.22
C ARG A 83 1.96 6.50 7.08
N ILE A 84 2.05 5.41 6.30
CA ILE A 84 1.06 5.10 5.25
C ILE A 84 -0.34 5.02 5.87
N SER A 85 -0.48 4.40 7.05
CA SER A 85 -1.76 4.32 7.76
C SER A 85 -2.30 5.71 8.12
N GLY A 86 -1.45 6.62 8.60
CA GLY A 86 -1.83 8.01 8.90
C GLY A 86 -2.28 8.79 7.67
N ASP A 87 -1.62 8.58 6.53
CA ASP A 87 -1.99 9.17 5.25
C ASP A 87 -3.34 8.65 4.75
N ILE A 88 -3.57 7.33 4.84
CA ILE A 88 -4.86 6.72 4.47
C ILE A 88 -6.00 7.23 5.35
N GLN A 89 -5.80 7.32 6.67
CA GLN A 89 -6.79 7.90 7.57
C GLN A 89 -7.17 9.32 7.13
N SER A 90 -6.16 10.16 6.86
CA SER A 90 -6.35 11.55 6.46
C SER A 90 -7.12 11.64 5.12
N ALA A 91 -6.80 10.76 4.17
CA ALA A 91 -7.49 10.68 2.88
C ALA A 91 -8.93 10.18 3.01
N ALA A 92 -9.19 9.21 3.90
CA ALA A 92 -10.52 8.72 4.19
C ALA A 92 -11.40 9.82 4.81
N ASP A 93 -10.86 10.59 5.75
CA ASP A 93 -11.58 11.69 6.40
C ASP A 93 -11.84 12.83 5.43
N PHE A 94 -10.86 13.18 4.59
CA PHE A 94 -11.03 14.13 3.49
C PHE A 94 -12.14 13.67 2.54
N LEU A 95 -12.12 12.41 2.08
CA LEU A 95 -13.13 11.89 1.16
C LEU A 95 -14.53 11.91 1.77
N ARG A 96 -14.69 11.53 3.05
CA ARG A 96 -15.97 11.60 3.75
C ARG A 96 -16.50 13.04 3.78
N LYS A 97 -15.65 14.01 4.10
CA LYS A 97 -15.99 15.43 4.16
C LYS A 97 -16.40 15.97 2.79
N GLU A 98 -15.57 15.74 1.77
CA GLU A 98 -15.75 16.29 0.42
C GLU A 98 -16.94 15.65 -0.32
N SER A 99 -17.17 14.34 -0.11
CA SER A 99 -18.26 13.62 -0.78
C SER A 99 -19.59 13.63 -0.02
N GLY A 100 -19.58 13.90 1.29
CA GLY A 100 -20.73 13.70 2.18
C GLY A 100 -21.09 12.23 2.44
N VAL A 101 -20.31 11.27 1.92
CA VAL A 101 -20.54 9.83 2.09
C VAL A 101 -19.85 9.34 3.36
N LYS A 102 -20.62 8.81 4.33
CA LYS A 102 -20.07 8.28 5.59
C LYS A 102 -19.36 6.92 5.40
N ASP A 103 -20.04 6.00 4.73
CA ASP A 103 -19.58 4.62 4.53
C ASP A 103 -18.81 4.48 3.21
N ILE A 104 -17.50 4.74 3.27
CA ILE A 104 -16.61 4.59 2.11
C ILE A 104 -16.07 3.16 2.01
N SER A 105 -15.79 2.72 0.78
CA SER A 105 -15.11 1.45 0.50
C SER A 105 -13.65 1.69 0.11
N LEU A 106 -12.83 0.64 0.12
CA LEU A 106 -11.42 0.70 -0.21
C LEU A 106 -11.05 -0.22 -1.37
N ILE A 107 -10.08 0.23 -2.16
CA ILE A 107 -9.27 -0.61 -3.05
C ILE A 107 -7.81 -0.31 -2.73
N CYS A 108 -7.05 -1.29 -2.24
CA CYS A 108 -5.65 -1.09 -1.91
C CYS A 108 -4.76 -2.14 -2.54
N HIS A 109 -3.54 -1.74 -2.89
CA HIS A 109 -2.55 -2.59 -3.56
C HIS A 109 -1.32 -2.84 -2.70
N SER A 110 -0.82 -4.08 -2.67
CA SER A 110 0.46 -4.45 -2.07
C SER A 110 0.59 -4.00 -0.61
N LEU A 111 1.64 -3.25 -0.26
CA LEU A 111 1.97 -2.84 1.11
C LEU A 111 0.85 -2.07 1.82
N SER A 112 -0.02 -1.38 1.07
CA SER A 112 -1.15 -0.64 1.67
C SER A 112 -2.11 -1.55 2.43
N ALA A 113 -2.17 -2.84 2.12
CA ALA A 113 -2.97 -3.80 2.89
C ALA A 113 -2.50 -3.91 4.35
N CYS A 114 -1.19 -3.84 4.62
CA CYS A 114 -0.64 -3.82 5.98
C CYS A 114 -1.09 -2.56 6.75
N ALA A 115 -1.07 -1.42 6.07
CA ALA A 115 -1.50 -0.15 6.63
C ALA A 115 -3.00 -0.17 6.95
N ILE A 116 -3.83 -0.69 6.03
CA ILE A 116 -5.26 -0.89 6.27
C ILE A 116 -5.49 -1.82 7.46
N GLY A 117 -4.80 -2.97 7.53
CA GLY A 117 -4.96 -3.92 8.64
C GLY A 117 -4.80 -3.23 10.01
N SER A 118 -3.80 -2.35 10.13
CA SER A 118 -3.54 -1.57 11.34
C SER A 118 -4.64 -0.53 11.66
N LEU A 119 -5.41 -0.10 10.66
CA LEU A 119 -6.51 0.86 10.81
C LEU A 119 -7.86 0.20 11.11
N LEU A 120 -8.05 -1.09 10.81
CA LEU A 120 -9.36 -1.75 10.92
C LEU A 120 -9.94 -1.79 12.34
N ASN A 121 -9.09 -1.65 13.36
CA ASN A 121 -9.55 -1.53 14.74
C ASN A 121 -10.20 -0.17 15.06
N ASN A 122 -9.91 0.87 14.26
CA ASN A 122 -10.31 2.26 14.54
C ASN A 122 -11.19 2.87 13.44
N ILE A 123 -11.10 2.36 12.21
CA ILE A 123 -11.88 2.85 11.07
C ILE A 123 -12.68 1.69 10.49
N ASN A 124 -13.99 1.90 10.37
CA ASN A 124 -14.83 1.00 9.59
C ASN A 124 -14.83 1.40 8.10
N PHE A 125 -14.59 0.42 7.24
CA PHE A 125 -14.75 0.54 5.80
C PHE A 125 -15.85 -0.39 5.33
N LYS A 126 -16.73 0.09 4.44
CA LYS A 126 -17.92 -0.67 4.01
C LYS A 126 -17.58 -1.96 3.27
N LYS A 127 -16.59 -1.88 2.38
CA LYS A 127 -16.01 -3.00 1.62
C LYS A 127 -14.54 -2.72 1.41
N ILE A 128 -13.74 -3.77 1.32
CA ILE A 128 -12.29 -3.68 1.11
C ILE A 128 -11.92 -4.62 -0.02
N VAL A 129 -11.24 -4.11 -1.04
CA VAL A 129 -10.64 -4.91 -2.11
C VAL A 129 -9.13 -4.85 -1.95
N LEU A 130 -8.51 -6.01 -1.74
CA LEU A 130 -7.07 -6.18 -1.66
C LEU A 130 -6.55 -6.68 -3.01
N LEU A 131 -5.62 -5.95 -3.61
CA LEU A 131 -4.93 -6.32 -4.85
C LEU A 131 -3.48 -6.71 -4.52
N SER A 132 -3.11 -7.98 -4.70
CA SER A 132 -1.79 -8.54 -4.38
C SER A 132 -1.23 -8.07 -3.01
N PRO A 133 -1.97 -8.23 -1.89
CA PRO A 133 -1.61 -7.64 -0.60
C PRO A 133 -0.36 -8.28 -0.01
N ALA A 134 0.61 -7.45 0.39
CA ALA A 134 1.90 -7.90 0.92
C ALA A 134 1.85 -8.11 2.44
N LEU A 135 0.97 -8.99 2.94
CA LEU A 135 0.59 -9.02 4.37
C LEU A 135 1.67 -9.59 5.29
N ASN A 136 2.38 -10.64 4.88
CA ASN A 136 3.39 -11.28 5.71
C ASN A 136 4.75 -10.62 5.55
N GLN A 137 4.88 -9.41 6.08
CA GLN A 137 6.14 -8.66 6.00
C GLN A 137 7.31 -9.39 6.69
N LYS A 138 7.02 -10.19 7.73
CA LYS A 138 8.00 -11.04 8.40
C LYS A 138 8.74 -11.93 7.39
N ASP A 139 8.03 -12.71 6.60
CA ASP A 139 8.66 -13.61 5.64
C ASP A 139 9.01 -12.91 4.31
N LEU A 140 8.22 -11.93 3.85
CA LEU A 140 8.49 -11.19 2.61
C LEU A 140 9.81 -10.41 2.66
N LEU A 141 10.13 -9.76 3.79
CA LEU A 141 11.40 -9.04 3.93
C LEU A 141 12.59 -9.99 3.92
N ARG A 142 12.46 -11.17 4.54
CA ARG A 142 13.48 -12.23 4.52
C ARG A 142 13.63 -12.81 3.11
N TYR A 143 12.52 -13.06 2.43
CA TYR A 143 12.50 -13.56 1.05
C TYR A 143 13.29 -12.62 0.14
N TRP A 144 12.97 -11.33 0.13
CA TRP A 144 13.67 -10.37 -0.73
C TRP A 144 15.12 -10.14 -0.35
N PHE A 145 15.44 -10.16 0.95
CA PHE A 145 16.82 -10.16 1.41
C PHE A 145 17.59 -11.35 0.84
N THR A 146 17.06 -12.57 0.97
CA THR A 146 17.69 -13.78 0.45
C THR A 146 17.84 -13.73 -1.06
N VAL A 147 16.82 -13.31 -1.81
CA VAL A 147 16.88 -13.16 -3.28
C VAL A 147 18.03 -12.24 -3.66
N SER A 148 18.12 -11.04 -3.06
CA SER A 148 19.18 -10.08 -3.38
C SER A 148 20.57 -10.54 -2.95
N ALA A 149 20.68 -11.23 -1.80
CA ALA A 149 21.94 -11.77 -1.32
C ALA A 149 22.46 -12.88 -2.24
N MET A 150 21.58 -13.79 -2.66
CA MET A 150 21.94 -14.93 -3.50
C MET A 150 22.21 -14.54 -4.95
N GLU A 151 21.51 -13.55 -5.50
CA GLU A 151 21.82 -12.98 -6.83
C GLU A 151 23.27 -12.48 -6.90
N LYS A 152 23.79 -11.90 -5.81
CA LYS A 152 25.18 -11.44 -5.71
C LYS A 152 26.18 -12.56 -5.44
N GLN A 153 25.80 -13.55 -4.63
CA GLN A 153 26.70 -14.62 -4.20
C GLN A 153 26.82 -15.75 -5.22
N ASN A 154 25.70 -16.21 -5.78
CA ASN A 154 25.65 -17.28 -6.77
C ASN A 154 24.39 -17.14 -7.66
N PRO A 155 24.46 -16.36 -8.75
CA PRO A 155 23.31 -16.06 -9.60
C PRO A 155 22.73 -17.27 -10.34
N HIS A 156 23.41 -18.42 -10.35
CA HIS A 156 22.89 -19.65 -10.94
C HIS A 156 21.82 -20.33 -10.06
N ILE A 157 21.75 -19.98 -8.77
CA ILE A 157 20.74 -20.49 -7.85
C ILE A 157 19.52 -19.57 -7.90
N LYS A 158 18.41 -20.07 -8.47
CA LYS A 158 17.15 -19.33 -8.50
C LYS A 158 16.42 -19.48 -7.15
N ILE A 159 16.34 -18.37 -6.41
CA ILE A 159 15.55 -18.28 -5.18
C ILE A 159 14.08 -18.07 -5.50
N ASN A 160 13.21 -18.76 -4.77
CA ASN A 160 11.76 -18.65 -4.83
C ASN A 160 11.15 -18.84 -3.43
N TRP A 161 9.83 -18.70 -3.32
CA TRP A 161 9.14 -18.76 -2.03
C TRP A 161 9.31 -20.10 -1.30
N SER A 162 9.43 -21.22 -2.03
CA SER A 162 9.54 -22.54 -1.40
C SER A 162 10.95 -22.86 -0.90
N ASN A 163 11.99 -22.17 -1.39
CA ASN A 163 13.37 -22.48 -1.05
C ASN A 163 14.14 -21.38 -0.30
N PHE A 164 13.64 -20.14 -0.22
CA PHE A 164 14.44 -19.02 0.32
C PHE A 164 14.92 -19.24 1.75
N LYS A 165 14.15 -19.95 2.58
CA LYS A 165 14.52 -20.23 3.97
C LYS A 165 15.78 -21.09 4.08
N ASN A 166 16.09 -21.91 3.06
CA ASN A 166 17.31 -22.73 3.02
C ASN A 166 18.57 -21.91 2.79
N TYR A 167 18.43 -20.67 2.26
CA TYR A 167 19.52 -19.77 1.93
C TYR A 167 19.53 -18.51 2.80
N LEU A 168 18.61 -18.40 3.75
CA LEU A 168 18.46 -17.24 4.60
C LEU A 168 19.57 -17.21 5.66
N ASP A 169 20.39 -16.18 5.62
CA ASP A 169 21.26 -15.81 6.74
C ASP A 169 20.52 -14.82 7.66
N GLU A 170 19.91 -15.36 8.73
CA GLU A 170 19.09 -14.55 9.65
C GLU A 170 19.93 -13.46 10.35
N LYS A 171 21.20 -13.72 10.66
CA LYS A 171 22.06 -12.71 11.31
C LYS A 171 22.29 -11.53 10.37
N ARG A 172 22.70 -11.81 9.13
CA ARG A 172 22.90 -10.76 8.11
C ARG A 172 21.59 -10.05 7.76
N PHE A 173 20.45 -10.74 7.80
CA PHE A 173 19.14 -10.10 7.61
C PHE A 173 18.85 -9.06 8.71
N GLN A 174 19.10 -9.40 9.97
CA GLN A 174 18.90 -8.46 11.10
C GLN A 174 19.85 -7.25 10.98
N GLU A 175 21.12 -7.48 10.63
CA GLU A 175 22.09 -6.40 10.37
C GLU A 175 21.65 -5.52 9.19
N ASP A 176 21.18 -6.14 8.09
CA ASP A 176 20.68 -5.40 6.94
C ASP A 176 19.49 -4.53 7.34
N CYS A 177 18.54 -5.01 8.16
CA CYS A 177 17.41 -4.23 8.65
C CYS A 177 17.78 -2.92 9.39
N LEU A 178 19.00 -2.81 9.92
CA LEU A 178 19.49 -1.62 10.64
C LEU A 178 20.07 -0.54 9.71
N ARG A 179 20.32 -0.87 8.44
CA ARG A 179 20.92 0.05 7.47
C ARG A 179 19.99 1.21 7.12
N THR A 180 20.58 2.40 6.94
CA THR A 180 19.87 3.64 6.58
C THR A 180 20.11 4.10 5.15
N ASP A 181 20.99 3.41 4.43
CA ASP A 181 21.46 3.72 3.07
C ASP A 181 20.78 2.84 2.01
N LYS A 182 19.67 2.18 2.34
CA LYS A 182 19.03 1.23 1.43
C LYS A 182 18.32 1.97 0.31
N MET A 183 18.86 1.82 -0.90
CA MET A 183 18.16 2.21 -2.13
C MET A 183 17.11 1.15 -2.47
N THR A 184 15.89 1.58 -2.77
CA THR A 184 14.85 0.78 -3.41
C THR A 184 14.93 0.98 -4.93
N LYS A 185 13.80 1.17 -5.63
CA LYS A 185 13.84 1.35 -7.09
C LYS A 185 14.41 2.71 -7.49
N SER A 186 13.94 3.77 -6.86
CA SER A 186 14.24 5.16 -7.19
C SER A 186 14.44 6.05 -5.97
N ASN A 187 14.25 5.51 -4.76
CA ASN A 187 14.32 6.27 -3.52
C ASN A 187 15.18 5.53 -2.48
N TYR A 188 15.69 6.29 -1.51
CA TYR A 188 16.25 5.71 -0.29
C TYR A 188 15.14 5.42 0.70
N ILE A 189 15.36 4.41 1.55
CA ILE A 189 14.52 4.11 2.70
C ILE A 189 15.38 3.82 3.93
N CYS A 190 15.03 4.46 5.04
CA CYS A 190 15.73 4.28 6.29
C CYS A 190 15.31 2.98 6.99
N SER A 191 16.08 2.60 8.00
CA SER A 191 15.86 1.39 8.81
C SER A 191 14.49 1.31 9.47
N ALA A 192 13.85 2.46 9.74
CA ALA A 192 12.54 2.54 10.39
C ALA A 192 11.47 1.64 9.75
N TYR A 193 11.42 1.58 8.41
CA TYR A 193 10.50 0.69 7.70
C TYR A 193 10.73 -0.78 8.03
N PHE A 194 11.98 -1.23 7.95
CA PHE A 194 12.36 -2.62 8.17
C PHE A 194 12.17 -3.01 9.63
N LEU A 195 12.63 -2.17 10.55
CA LEU A 195 12.48 -2.40 11.99
C LEU A 195 11.02 -2.47 12.42
N GLU A 196 10.14 -1.68 11.79
CA GLU A 196 8.71 -1.74 12.06
C GLU A 196 8.08 -3.05 11.59
N ASN A 197 8.59 -3.68 10.53
CA ASN A 197 7.89 -4.74 9.78
C ASN A 197 8.56 -6.11 9.81
N LYS A 198 9.86 -6.21 10.15
CA LYS A 198 10.66 -7.44 10.08
C LYS A 198 10.08 -8.63 10.84
N ASP A 199 9.22 -8.40 11.83
CA ASP A 199 8.62 -9.46 12.64
C ASP A 199 7.07 -9.45 12.60
N LYS A 200 6.46 -8.75 11.64
CA LYS A 200 5.00 -8.60 11.55
C LYS A 200 4.38 -9.36 10.39
N ASP A 201 3.28 -10.03 10.70
CA ASP A 201 2.33 -10.57 9.72
C ASP A 201 0.95 -9.93 9.95
N TYR A 202 0.48 -9.21 8.93
CA TYR A 202 -0.78 -8.46 8.95
C TYR A 202 -1.98 -9.31 8.48
N SER A 203 -1.78 -10.59 8.13
CA SER A 203 -2.83 -11.44 7.56
C SER A 203 -3.99 -11.68 8.52
N SER A 204 -3.73 -11.67 9.83
CA SER A 204 -4.74 -11.87 10.87
C SER A 204 -5.84 -10.80 10.87
N TYR A 205 -5.55 -9.57 10.45
CA TYR A 205 -6.53 -8.48 10.40
C TYR A 205 -7.67 -8.71 9.39
N PHE A 206 -7.47 -9.60 8.43
CA PHE A 206 -8.42 -9.86 7.35
C PHE A 206 -9.10 -11.23 7.48
N LYS A 207 -8.72 -12.04 8.47
CA LYS A 207 -9.37 -13.33 8.72
C LYS A 207 -10.84 -13.12 9.08
N ASN A 208 -11.72 -13.92 8.49
CA ASN A 208 -13.17 -13.95 8.75
C ASN A 208 -13.95 -12.65 8.42
N ASN A 209 -13.36 -11.71 7.66
CA ASN A 209 -14.06 -10.50 7.27
C ASN A 209 -14.83 -10.69 5.95
N GLN A 210 -16.14 -10.88 6.04
CA GLN A 210 -17.01 -11.08 4.86
C GLN A 210 -17.08 -9.88 3.90
N ASN A 211 -16.57 -8.71 4.31
CA ASN A 211 -16.54 -7.49 3.49
C ASN A 211 -15.21 -7.29 2.76
N VAL A 212 -14.31 -8.27 2.80
CA VAL A 212 -12.99 -8.24 2.15
C VAL A 212 -13.00 -9.14 0.91
N LEU A 213 -12.61 -8.59 -0.23
CA LEU A 213 -12.30 -9.34 -1.44
C LEU A 213 -10.78 -9.36 -1.63
N HIS A 214 -10.19 -10.55 -1.69
CA HIS A 214 -8.78 -10.75 -1.99
C HIS A 214 -8.62 -11.13 -3.47
N ILE A 215 -7.86 -10.32 -4.21
CA ILE A 215 -7.49 -10.57 -5.60
C ILE A 215 -5.96 -10.69 -5.66
N HIS A 216 -5.47 -11.84 -6.09
CA HIS A 216 -4.03 -12.13 -6.14
C HIS A 216 -3.71 -12.93 -7.41
N GLY A 217 -2.63 -12.57 -8.10
CA GLY A 217 -2.19 -13.30 -9.28
C GLY A 217 -1.51 -14.62 -8.90
N SER A 218 -1.89 -15.74 -9.53
CA SER A 218 -1.28 -17.05 -9.25
C SER A 218 0.22 -17.13 -9.58
N GLU A 219 0.74 -16.17 -10.34
CA GLU A 219 2.14 -16.08 -10.77
C GLU A 219 2.80 -14.77 -10.31
N ASP A 220 2.27 -14.13 -9.25
CA ASP A 220 2.86 -12.90 -8.71
C ASP A 220 4.24 -13.19 -8.08
N ASP A 221 5.30 -12.87 -8.81
CA ASP A 221 6.68 -13.04 -8.36
C ASP A 221 7.10 -11.97 -7.35
N LYS A 222 6.31 -10.89 -7.21
CA LYS A 222 6.63 -9.78 -6.32
C LYS A 222 6.08 -9.97 -4.92
N VAL A 223 4.88 -10.50 -4.84
CA VAL A 223 4.23 -10.92 -3.60
C VAL A 223 3.74 -12.34 -3.85
N PRO A 224 4.52 -13.38 -3.50
CA PRO A 224 4.10 -14.76 -3.70
C PRO A 224 2.73 -15.04 -3.07
N LEU A 225 1.90 -15.84 -3.73
CA LEU A 225 0.53 -16.13 -3.27
C LEU A 225 0.51 -16.77 -1.88
N GLU A 226 1.53 -17.57 -1.57
CA GLU A 226 1.70 -18.26 -0.30
C GLU A 226 2.30 -17.38 0.80
N SER A 227 2.57 -16.10 0.50
CA SER A 227 3.10 -15.15 1.48
C SER A 227 2.07 -14.70 2.50
#